data_AF-A0A3C1IER6-F1
#
_entry.id   AF-A0A3C1IER6-F1
#
_cell.length_a   1.000
_cell.length_b   1.000
_cell.length_c   1.000
_cell.angle_alpha   90.00
_cell.angle_beta   90.00
_cell.angle_gamma   90.00
#
_symmetry.space_group_name_H-M   'P 1'
#
loop_
_entity.id
_entity.type
_entity.pdbx_description
1 polymer ?
#
loop_
_entity_poly.entity_id
_entity_poly.type
_entity_poly.pdbx_seq_one_letter_code
_entity_poly.pdbx_strand_id
1 'polypeptide(L)'
;GRNLREKGWPEGCETMVVMLDGACAFQTLEPADYDIWWGAYIGMENQLLIEGALADCCNEIITKRAQARQQHGWIMDVYLLRKRDIRG
;
A
#
# COMPACT_ATOMS: atom_id res chain seq x y z
N GLY A 1 -7.95 3.84 -3.37
CA GLY A 1 -7.54 4.73 -2.27
C GLY A 1 -8.71 5.44 -1.60
N ARG A 2 -9.50 6.23 -2.35
CA ARG A 2 -10.55 7.10 -1.78
C ARG A 2 -11.53 6.40 -0.82
N ASN A 3 -12.11 5.27 -1.24
CA ASN A 3 -13.05 4.51 -0.39
C ASN A 3 -12.42 4.07 0.94
N LEU A 4 -11.16 3.61 0.92
CA LEU A 4 -10.45 3.21 2.13
C LEU A 4 -10.29 4.39 3.11
N ARG A 5 -9.92 5.55 2.58
CA ARG A 5 -9.76 6.76 3.40
C ARG A 5 -11.08 7.29 3.97
N GLU A 6 -12.16 7.24 3.19
CA GLU A 6 -13.46 7.82 3.59
C GLU A 6 -14.29 6.87 4.45
N LYS A 7 -14.22 5.56 4.18
CA LYS A 7 -15.09 4.54 4.79
C LYS A 7 -14.33 3.57 5.69
N GLY A 8 -13.00 3.65 5.71
CA GLY A 8 -12.16 2.71 6.42
C GLY A 8 -12.15 1.33 5.78
N TRP A 9 -11.78 0.34 6.59
CA TRP A 9 -11.73 -1.06 6.18
C TRP A 9 -13.15 -1.65 6.04
N PRO A 10 -13.51 -2.27 4.90
CA PRO A 10 -14.84 -2.86 4.71
C PRO A 10 -15.12 -4.02 5.68
N GLU A 11 -16.36 -4.10 6.18
CA GLU A 11 -16.80 -5.20 7.04
C GLU A 11 -16.76 -6.54 6.29
N GLY A 12 -16.34 -7.62 6.98
CA GLY A 12 -16.21 -8.96 6.40
C GLY A 12 -15.10 -9.13 5.34
N CYS A 13 -14.28 -8.10 5.12
CA CYS A 13 -13.16 -8.17 4.19
C CYS A 13 -11.88 -8.62 4.92
N GLU A 14 -11.26 -9.71 4.46
CA GLU A 14 -9.97 -10.19 4.98
C GLU A 14 -8.79 -9.62 4.18
N THR A 15 -9.00 -9.41 2.88
CA THR A 15 -7.97 -8.97 1.94
C THR A 15 -8.56 -7.98 0.97
N MET A 16 -7.87 -6.86 0.77
CA MET A 16 -8.30 -5.77 -0.09
C MET A 16 -7.18 -5.40 -1.05
N VAL A 17 -7.51 -5.26 -2.33
CA VAL A 17 -6.61 -4.67 -3.33
C VAL A 17 -7.03 -3.24 -3.57
N VAL A 18 -6.06 -2.33 -3.56
CA VAL A 18 -6.27 -0.92 -3.78
C VAL A 18 -5.52 -0.46 -5.01
N MET A 19 -6.29 0.04 -5.97
CA MET A 19 -5.78 0.65 -7.19
C MET A 19 -6.12 2.15 -7.22
N LEU A 20 -5.45 2.88 -8.12
CA LEU A 20 -5.67 4.31 -8.38
C LEU A 20 -5.61 5.16 -7.12
N ASP A 21 -4.59 4.93 -6.29
CA ASP A 21 -4.40 5.64 -5.04
C ASP A 21 -3.21 6.61 -5.09
N GLY A 22 -3.51 7.87 -5.39
CA GLY A 22 -2.48 8.91 -5.48
C GLY A 22 -1.85 9.31 -4.14
N ALA A 23 -2.46 8.92 -3.00
CA ALA A 23 -2.19 9.52 -1.70
C ALA A 23 -1.81 8.53 -0.59
N CYS A 24 -1.55 7.25 -0.93
CA CYS A 24 -1.19 6.23 0.06
C CYS A 24 -2.20 6.13 1.21
N ALA A 25 -3.46 5.81 0.89
CA ALA A 25 -4.56 5.72 1.83
C ALA A 25 -4.35 4.67 2.93
N PHE A 26 -3.44 3.72 2.77
CA PHE A 26 -3.03 2.82 3.85
C PHE A 26 -2.50 3.56 5.10
N GLN A 27 -2.03 4.80 4.96
CA GLN A 27 -1.59 5.64 6.10
C GLN A 27 -2.72 5.99 7.07
N THR A 28 -4.00 5.80 6.69
CA THR A 28 -5.15 6.05 7.57
C THR A 28 -5.54 4.82 8.40
N LEU A 29 -4.82 3.72 8.27
CA LEU A 29 -5.05 2.48 9.02
C LEU A 29 -4.11 2.37 10.21
N GLU A 30 -4.50 1.59 11.22
CA GLU A 30 -3.61 1.18 12.32
C GLU A 30 -2.55 0.20 11.78
N PRO A 31 -1.27 0.58 11.64
CA PRO A 31 -0.29 -0.20 10.90
C PRO A 31 0.02 -1.57 11.51
N ALA A 32 -0.20 -1.74 12.82
CA ALA A 32 0.03 -3.00 13.51
C ALA A 32 -0.92 -4.13 13.06
N ASP A 33 -2.08 -3.79 12.51
CA ASP A 33 -3.15 -4.73 12.18
C ASP A 33 -3.04 -5.33 10.77
N TYR A 34 -2.12 -4.86 9.93
CA TYR A 34 -2.11 -5.19 8.51
C TYR A 34 -0.74 -5.59 7.97
N ASP A 35 -0.76 -6.52 7.01
CA ASP A 35 0.33 -6.76 6.07
C ASP A 35 0.02 -6.07 4.75
N ILE A 36 1.07 -5.59 4.09
CA ILE A 36 0.99 -4.94 2.78
C ILE A 36 1.89 -5.63 1.77
N TRP A 37 1.41 -5.71 0.54
CA TRP A 37 2.18 -6.03 -0.66
C TRP A 37 2.00 -4.89 -1.64
N TRP A 38 2.98 -4.00 -1.71
CA TRP A 38 2.97 -2.84 -2.58
C TRP A 38 3.88 -3.09 -3.78
N GLY A 39 3.43 -2.64 -4.95
CA GLY A 39 4.26 -2.63 -6.15
C GLY A 39 3.99 -1.41 -7.03
N ALA A 40 5.07 -0.91 -7.64
CA ALA A 40 5.02 0.11 -8.68
C ALA A 40 5.65 -0.41 -9.97
N TYR A 41 5.11 0.02 -11.11
CA TYR A 41 5.57 -0.38 -12.45
C TYR A 41 5.66 -1.91 -12.64
N ILE A 42 4.71 -2.65 -12.06
CA ILE A 42 4.70 -4.12 -12.10
C ILE A 42 4.73 -4.61 -13.56
N GLY A 43 5.67 -5.51 -13.86
CA GLY A 43 5.91 -6.05 -15.20
C GLY A 43 6.83 -5.20 -16.08
N MET A 44 7.37 -4.08 -15.58
CA MET A 44 8.33 -3.23 -16.28
C MET A 44 9.74 -3.40 -15.70
N GLU A 45 10.77 -2.93 -16.39
CA GLU A 45 12.17 -3.01 -15.95
C GLU A 45 12.42 -2.27 -14.63
N ASN A 46 11.70 -1.17 -14.39
CA ASN A 46 11.79 -0.35 -13.19
C ASN A 46 10.83 -0.80 -12.07
N GLN A 47 10.42 -2.07 -12.08
CA GLN A 47 9.53 -2.62 -11.07
C GLN A 47 10.10 -2.44 -9.66
N LEU A 48 9.26 -1.94 -8.75
CA LEU A 48 9.56 -1.84 -7.32
C LEU A 48 8.55 -2.71 -6.56
N LEU A 49 9.04 -3.51 -5.61
CA LEU A 49 8.20 -4.35 -4.74
C LEU A 49 8.63 -4.15 -3.29
N ILE A 50 7.65 -3.96 -2.41
CA ILE A 50 7.84 -3.88 -0.96
C ILE A 50 6.72 -4.67 -0.31
N GLU A 51 7.06 -5.58 0.61
CA GLU A 51 6.09 -6.38 1.35
C GLU A 51 6.50 -6.56 2.81
N GLY A 52 5.49 -6.76 3.67
CA GLY A 52 5.70 -7.01 5.10
C GLY A 52 4.61 -6.38 5.96
N ALA A 53 4.91 -6.27 7.27
CA ALA A 53 4.04 -5.57 8.20
C ALA A 53 3.91 -4.10 7.78
N LEU A 54 2.69 -3.58 7.77
CA LEU A 54 2.44 -2.20 7.34
C LEU A 54 3.21 -1.20 8.21
N ALA A 55 3.40 -1.50 9.51
CA ALA A 55 4.21 -0.71 10.42
C ALA A 55 5.66 -0.52 9.95
N ASP A 56 6.26 -1.56 9.35
CA ASP A 56 7.65 -1.54 8.91
C ASP A 56 7.78 -0.96 7.49
N CYS A 57 6.81 -1.24 6.62
CA CYS A 57 6.89 -0.89 5.20
C CYS A 57 6.39 0.52 4.87
N CYS A 58 5.53 1.14 5.70
CA CYS A 58 4.83 2.38 5.38
C CYS A 58 5.78 3.51 4.93
N ASN A 59 6.83 3.79 5.72
CA ASN A 59 7.78 4.86 5.44
C ASN A 59 8.65 4.58 4.20
N GLU A 60 9.03 3.32 3.99
CA GLU A 60 9.80 2.92 2.81
C GLU A 60 8.97 3.11 1.54
N ILE A 61 7.72 2.66 1.54
CA ILE A 61 6.80 2.82 0.40
C ILE A 61 6.63 4.29 0.05
N ILE A 62 6.35 5.16 1.03
CA ILE A 62 6.18 6.60 0.80
C ILE A 62 7.43 7.20 0.16
N THR A 63 8.61 6.85 0.69
CA THR A 63 9.89 7.35 0.21
C THR A 63 10.17 6.89 -1.23
N LYS A 64 10.06 5.59 -1.49
CA LYS A 64 10.30 5.00 -2.82
C LYS A 64 9.32 5.53 -3.86
N ARG A 65 8.05 5.71 -3.49
CA ARG A 65 7.02 6.29 -4.34
C ARG A 65 7.35 7.73 -4.73
N ALA A 66 7.79 8.55 -3.77
CA ALA A 66 8.20 9.93 -4.04
C ALA A 66 9.43 10.00 -4.97
N GLN A 67 10.44 9.17 -4.70
CA GLN A 67 11.66 9.07 -5.52
C GLN A 67 11.34 8.65 -6.96
N ALA A 68 10.55 7.60 -7.14
CA ALA A 68 10.14 7.11 -8.45
C ALA A 68 9.36 8.16 -9.25
N ARG A 69 8.41 8.86 -8.58
CA ARG A 69 7.66 9.95 -9.22
C ARG A 69 8.58 11.10 -9.64
N GLN A 70 9.58 11.44 -8.84
CA GLN A 70 10.56 12.47 -9.17
C GLN A 70 11.45 12.06 -10.35
N GLN A 71 11.87 10.80 -10.41
CA GLN A 71 12.75 10.27 -11.46
C GLN A 71 12.03 10.10 -12.80
N HIS A 72 10.79 9.61 -12.80
CA HIS A 72 10.06 9.25 -14.02
C HIS A 72 8.98 10.27 -14.42
N GLY A 73 8.68 11.25 -13.58
CA GLY A 73 7.61 12.25 -13.78
C GLY A 73 6.20 11.74 -13.50
N TRP A 74 6.01 10.43 -13.39
CA TRP A 74 4.75 9.77 -13.07
C TRP A 74 5.01 8.50 -12.27
N ILE A 75 3.99 8.02 -11.56
CA ILE A 75 4.01 6.72 -10.89
C ILE A 75 2.62 6.10 -10.94
N MET A 76 2.59 4.79 -11.18
CA MET A 76 1.41 3.97 -10.99
C MET A 76 1.79 2.82 -10.06
N ASP A 77 1.10 2.78 -8.93
CA ASP A 77 1.25 1.77 -7.91
C ASP A 77 -0.07 1.10 -7.58
N VAL A 78 0.04 -0.12 -7.08
CA VAL A 78 -1.04 -0.95 -6.57
C VAL A 78 -0.56 -1.61 -5.29
N TYR A 79 -1.47 -1.84 -4.36
CA TYR A 79 -1.15 -2.62 -3.19
C TYR A 79 -2.29 -3.52 -2.75
N LEU A 80 -1.92 -4.66 -2.19
CA LEU A 80 -2.81 -5.55 -1.45
C LEU A 80 -2.57 -5.32 0.03
N LEU A 81 -3.64 -5.22 0.80
CA LEU A 81 -3.63 -5.23 2.25
C LEU A 81 -4.34 -6.49 2.75
N ARG A 82 -3.83 -7.07 3.82
CA ARG A 82 -4.47 -8.18 4.53
C ARG A 82 -4.46 -7.90 6.01
N LYS A 83 -5.56 -8.20 6.70
CA LYS A 83 -5.58 -8.18 8.17
C LYS A 83 -4.66 -9.27 8.72
N ARG A 84 -3.84 -8.92 9.70
CA ARG A 84 -3.01 -9.88 10.44
C ARG A 84 -3.92 -10.64 11.39
N ASP A 85 -3.84 -11.97 11.36
CA ASP A 85 -4.46 -12.78 12.42
C ASP A 85 -3.54 -12.72 13.65
N ILE A 86 -3.69 -11.66 14.44
CA ILE A 86 -2.96 -11.49 15.70
C ILE A 86 -3.66 -12.33 16.78
N ARG A 87 -3.78 -13.64 16.55
CA ARG A 87 -4.10 -14.57 17.62
C ARG A 87 -2.80 -14.93 18.32
N GLY A 88 -2.55 -14.22 19.44
CA GLY A 88 -1.68 -14.71 20.50
C GLY A 88 -2.31 -15.87 21.25
#